data_AF-A0A2W0B016-F1
#
_entry.id   AF-A0A2W0B016-F1
#
_cell.length_a   1.000
_cell.length_b   1.000
_cell.length_c   1.000
_cell.angle_alpha   90.00
_cell.angle_beta   90.00
_cell.angle_gamma   90.00
#
_symmetry.space_group_name_H-M   'P 1'
#
loop_
_entity.id
_entity.type
_entity.pdbx_description
1 polymer ?
#
loop_
_entity_poly.entity_id
_entity_poly.type
_entity_poly.pdbx_seq_one_letter_code
_entity_poly.pdbx_strand_id
1 'polypeptide(L)'
;QIPGMHRVAIADSVPPGGLEHDRILGVIAVEGRARPGGGTGGNVVWRSVTPDYFSALGVRITRGSGFTEEERNSNDHFVVLSEAMAARLFPGEDPIGQHLDLFERPANNPWYTVVGVAANIKNRGLATENEPEYYKLWRNREDDWNPNFAGLGGGLVANFILNTPANPDVLASLVRSEIATVDNSVPVEFQTMRQHVSSLAERPRFEAALLSLFALLAIVLAAIGVYGVLAFIVSRRAQEIAVRMALGAGKKDIVALISRDGLKMIGSGVVLGALGALTISRTFRALLFGVNANDVLTLFSAIVLLVLVGAIAMWVPLRRAMRVDPMQALRYE
;
A
#
# COMPACT_ATOMS: atom_id res chain seq x y z
N GLN A 1 -38.16 -7.66 0.14
CA GLN A 1 -37.66 -6.28 0.01
C GLN A 1 -37.46 -5.74 1.42
N ILE A 2 -36.24 -5.31 1.76
CA ILE A 2 -35.93 -4.76 3.08
C ILE A 2 -36.33 -3.26 3.11
N PRO A 3 -37.13 -2.79 4.07
CA PRO A 3 -37.51 -1.38 4.18
C PRO A 3 -36.27 -0.45 4.32
N GLY A 4 -36.24 0.65 3.57
CA GLY A 4 -35.15 1.65 3.63
C GLY A 4 -33.91 1.32 2.79
N MET A 5 -33.95 0.25 2.00
CA MET A 5 -32.89 -0.13 1.08
C MET A 5 -33.05 0.60 -0.25
N HIS A 6 -32.12 1.50 -0.59
CA HIS A 6 -32.23 2.28 -1.83
C HIS A 6 -31.72 1.51 -3.03
N ARG A 7 -30.57 0.85 -2.91
CA ARG A 7 -29.98 0.05 -3.99
C ARG A 7 -29.24 -1.17 -3.45
N VAL A 8 -29.30 -2.24 -4.22
CA VAL A 8 -28.60 -3.51 -3.96
C VAL A 8 -27.88 -3.92 -5.21
N ALA A 9 -26.60 -4.22 -5.09
CA ALA A 9 -25.84 -4.81 -6.17
C ALA A 9 -25.07 -6.04 -5.68
N ILE A 10 -24.75 -6.93 -6.60
CA ILE A 10 -23.93 -8.11 -6.35
C ILE A 10 -22.67 -7.96 -7.22
N ALA A 11 -21.51 -8.22 -6.63
CA ALA A 11 -20.24 -8.25 -7.33
C ALA A 11 -19.33 -9.40 -6.84
N ASP A 12 -18.43 -9.86 -7.70
CA ASP A 12 -17.43 -10.88 -7.33
C ASP A 12 -16.34 -10.33 -6.39
N SER A 13 -16.19 -9.00 -6.36
CA SER A 13 -15.22 -8.30 -5.53
C SER A 13 -15.67 -6.87 -5.24
N VAL A 14 -15.20 -6.30 -4.13
CA VAL A 14 -15.55 -4.95 -3.68
C VAL A 14 -14.28 -4.10 -3.59
N PRO A 15 -14.21 -2.95 -4.29
CA PRO A 15 -13.08 -2.05 -4.17
C PRO A 15 -13.15 -1.22 -2.87
N PRO A 16 -12.01 -0.70 -2.37
CA PRO A 16 -10.65 -1.02 -2.78
C PRO A 16 -10.20 -2.41 -2.31
N GLY A 17 -9.32 -3.06 -3.07
CA GLY A 17 -8.77 -4.38 -2.74
C GLY A 17 -9.73 -5.55 -2.98
N GLY A 18 -9.61 -6.59 -2.13
CA GLY A 18 -10.31 -7.86 -2.28
C GLY A 18 -9.58 -8.86 -3.19
N LEU A 19 -10.25 -9.95 -3.56
CA LEU A 19 -9.80 -10.82 -4.65
C LEU A 19 -10.00 -10.06 -5.97
N GLU A 20 -8.97 -9.32 -6.39
CA GLU A 20 -8.96 -8.65 -7.68
C GLU A 20 -8.65 -9.69 -8.76
N HIS A 21 -9.53 -9.79 -9.76
CA HIS A 21 -9.22 -10.58 -10.94
C HIS A 21 -8.35 -9.75 -11.87
N ASP A 22 -7.11 -10.19 -12.04
CA ASP A 22 -6.20 -9.60 -13.01
C ASP A 22 -6.31 -10.32 -14.36
N ARG A 23 -6.15 -9.56 -15.44
CA ARG A 23 -5.99 -10.07 -16.79
C ARG A 23 -4.90 -9.29 -17.51
N ILE A 24 -4.21 -9.97 -18.41
CA ILE A 24 -3.19 -9.36 -19.26
C ILE A 24 -3.89 -8.51 -20.32
N LEU A 25 -3.56 -7.22 -20.46
CA LEU A 25 -4.17 -6.33 -21.45
C LEU A 25 -4.02 -6.86 -22.88
N GLY A 26 -2.86 -7.45 -23.19
CA GLY A 26 -2.52 -7.98 -24.51
C GLY A 26 -3.45 -9.09 -25.03
N VAL A 27 -4.25 -9.72 -24.17
CA VAL A 27 -5.22 -10.75 -24.61
C VAL A 27 -6.54 -10.16 -25.08
N ILE A 28 -6.81 -8.89 -24.76
CA ILE A 28 -8.05 -8.21 -25.13
C ILE A 28 -7.95 -7.75 -26.58
N ALA A 29 -8.91 -8.16 -27.40
CA ALA A 29 -9.03 -7.74 -28.79
C ALA A 29 -10.19 -6.76 -28.96
N VAL A 30 -9.98 -5.76 -29.82
CA VAL A 30 -11.04 -4.86 -30.29
C VAL A 30 -11.46 -5.32 -31.68
N GLU A 31 -12.75 -5.39 -31.95
CA GLU A 31 -13.27 -5.77 -33.27
C GLU A 31 -12.64 -4.89 -34.37
N GLY A 32 -12.25 -5.52 -35.48
CA GLY A 32 -11.61 -4.83 -36.60
C GLY A 32 -10.15 -4.42 -36.37
N ARG A 33 -9.54 -4.71 -35.20
CA ARG A 33 -8.13 -4.43 -34.92
C ARG A 33 -7.30 -5.71 -34.78
N ALA A 34 -6.04 -5.65 -35.22
CA ALA A 34 -5.09 -6.73 -34.96
C ALA A 34 -4.87 -6.85 -33.44
N ARG A 35 -4.83 -8.09 -32.93
CA ARG A 35 -4.50 -8.33 -31.52
C ARG A 35 -3.11 -7.75 -31.20
N PRO A 36 -2.92 -7.13 -30.02
CA PRO A 36 -1.61 -6.62 -29.62
C PRO A 36 -0.58 -7.75 -29.66
N GLY A 37 0.46 -7.61 -30.50
CA GLY A 37 1.45 -8.66 -30.71
C GLY A 37 2.40 -8.80 -29.50
N GLY A 38 2.43 -9.98 -28.89
CA GLY A 38 3.58 -10.52 -28.14
C GLY A 38 4.02 -9.82 -26.86
N GLY A 39 3.23 -8.92 -26.28
CA GLY A 39 3.52 -8.23 -25.02
C GLY A 39 2.32 -8.26 -24.06
N THR A 40 2.57 -8.22 -22.76
CA THR A 40 1.48 -8.26 -21.77
C THR A 40 0.61 -7.00 -21.80
N GLY A 41 1.16 -5.85 -22.18
CA GLY A 41 0.45 -4.57 -22.13
C GLY A 41 0.11 -4.09 -20.71
N GLY A 42 0.61 -4.79 -19.68
CA GLY A 42 0.26 -4.59 -18.28
C GLY A 42 -0.95 -5.40 -17.82
N ASN A 43 -1.27 -5.27 -16.53
CA ASN A 43 -2.46 -5.89 -15.94
C ASN A 43 -3.66 -4.96 -16.03
N VAL A 44 -4.82 -5.58 -16.21
CA VAL A 44 -6.15 -4.96 -16.19
C VAL A 44 -6.96 -5.69 -15.15
N VAL A 45 -7.56 -4.93 -14.23
CA VAL A 45 -8.47 -5.49 -13.24
C VAL A 45 -9.82 -5.73 -13.91
N TRP A 46 -10.52 -6.78 -13.52
CA TRP A 46 -11.90 -6.96 -13.94
C TRP A 46 -12.81 -7.48 -12.85
N ARG A 47 -14.09 -7.13 -13.00
CA ARG A 47 -15.14 -7.49 -12.04
C ARG A 47 -16.40 -7.89 -12.77
N SER A 48 -17.13 -8.84 -12.23
CA SER A 48 -18.48 -9.16 -12.65
C SER A 48 -19.47 -8.53 -11.68
N VAL A 49 -20.43 -7.77 -12.21
CA VAL A 49 -21.29 -6.90 -11.42
C VAL A 49 -22.73 -6.90 -11.95
N THR A 50 -23.70 -6.65 -11.07
CA THR A 50 -25.11 -6.42 -11.45
C THR A 50 -25.40 -4.94 -11.76
N PRO A 51 -26.53 -4.61 -12.40
CA PRO A 51 -26.85 -3.24 -12.87
C PRO A 51 -26.64 -2.10 -11.88
N ASP A 52 -27.11 -2.27 -10.64
CA ASP A 52 -27.05 -1.20 -9.64
C ASP A 52 -25.65 -0.96 -9.05
N TYR A 53 -24.61 -1.72 -9.43
CA TYR A 53 -23.28 -1.67 -8.83
C TYR A 53 -22.69 -0.28 -8.73
N PHE A 54 -22.61 0.43 -9.85
CA PHE A 54 -22.01 1.78 -9.89
C PHE A 54 -22.77 2.75 -9.01
N SER A 55 -24.09 2.70 -9.07
CA SER A 55 -24.95 3.57 -8.25
C SER A 55 -24.94 3.22 -6.77
N ALA A 56 -24.80 1.94 -6.41
CA ALA A 56 -24.68 1.50 -5.03
C ALA A 56 -23.37 1.99 -4.40
N LEU A 57 -22.27 1.96 -5.16
CA LEU A 57 -20.97 2.50 -4.74
C LEU A 57 -20.81 4.03 -4.93
N GLY A 58 -21.76 4.69 -5.59
CA GLY A 58 -21.65 6.11 -5.92
C GLY A 58 -20.61 6.44 -6.99
N VAL A 59 -20.25 5.45 -7.83
CA VAL A 59 -19.33 5.61 -8.96
C VAL A 59 -20.09 6.27 -10.11
N ARG A 60 -19.54 7.36 -10.64
CA ARG A 60 -20.15 8.13 -11.73
C ARG A 60 -19.84 7.47 -13.08
N ILE A 61 -20.85 7.28 -13.91
CA ILE A 61 -20.70 6.98 -15.34
C ILE A 61 -20.38 8.29 -16.06
N THR A 62 -19.26 8.34 -16.77
CA THR A 62 -18.76 9.53 -17.46
C THR A 62 -19.16 9.58 -18.93
N ARG A 63 -19.41 8.43 -19.56
CA ARG A 63 -19.97 8.31 -20.92
C ARG A 63 -20.90 7.11 -21.01
N GLY A 64 -21.91 7.18 -21.88
CA GLY A 64 -22.90 6.11 -22.04
C GLY A 64 -23.77 5.92 -20.80
N SER A 65 -24.10 4.67 -20.48
CA SER A 65 -24.91 4.29 -19.31
C SER A 65 -24.24 3.20 -18.49
N GLY A 66 -24.71 3.00 -17.25
CA GLY A 66 -24.47 1.74 -16.53
C GLY A 66 -25.30 0.61 -17.16
N PHE A 67 -25.17 -0.60 -16.60
CA PHE A 67 -25.99 -1.71 -17.08
C PHE A 67 -27.46 -1.54 -16.71
N THR A 68 -28.34 -2.22 -17.45
CA THR A 68 -29.78 -2.26 -17.20
C THR A 68 -30.28 -3.67 -16.85
N GLU A 69 -31.45 -3.77 -16.23
CA GLU A 69 -32.10 -5.07 -15.99
C GLU A 69 -32.55 -5.75 -17.30
N GLU A 70 -32.81 -5.00 -18.36
CA GLU A 70 -33.11 -5.57 -19.68
C GLU A 70 -31.88 -6.28 -20.26
N GLU A 71 -30.72 -5.63 -20.22
CA GLU A 71 -29.43 -6.22 -20.60
C GLU A 71 -29.08 -7.44 -19.76
N ARG A 72 -29.41 -7.41 -18.46
CA ARG A 72 -29.18 -8.54 -17.54
C ARG A 72 -29.97 -9.80 -17.93
N ASN A 73 -31.12 -9.62 -18.56
CA ASN A 73 -31.98 -10.70 -19.04
C ASN A 73 -31.78 -11.01 -20.53
N SER A 74 -30.89 -10.28 -21.23
CA SER A 74 -30.51 -10.55 -22.62
C SER A 74 -29.56 -11.74 -22.76
N ASN A 75 -29.43 -12.27 -23.98
CA ASN A 75 -28.39 -13.23 -24.36
C ASN A 75 -27.06 -12.54 -24.76
N ASP A 76 -27.09 -11.24 -24.98
CA ASP A 76 -25.91 -10.46 -25.35
C ASP A 76 -24.95 -10.30 -24.17
N HIS A 77 -23.75 -9.81 -24.45
CA HIS A 77 -22.71 -9.60 -23.45
C HIS A 77 -22.33 -8.14 -23.42
N PHE A 78 -22.35 -7.54 -22.23
CA PHE A 78 -22.13 -6.12 -22.05
C PHE A 78 -20.97 -5.87 -21.10
N VAL A 79 -20.23 -4.79 -21.37
CA VAL A 79 -19.09 -4.36 -20.57
C VAL A 79 -19.13 -2.85 -20.35
N VAL A 80 -18.69 -2.41 -19.17
CA VAL A 80 -18.41 -1.01 -18.86
C VAL A 80 -16.91 -0.89 -18.64
N LEU A 81 -16.28 0.13 -19.22
CA LEU A 81 -14.85 0.37 -19.06
C LEU A 81 -14.60 1.44 -18.00
N SER A 82 -13.49 1.37 -17.27
CA SER A 82 -12.98 2.55 -16.56
C SER A 82 -12.45 3.59 -17.56
N GLU A 83 -12.40 4.86 -17.17
CA GLU A 83 -11.78 5.93 -17.97
C GLU A 83 -10.33 5.58 -18.37
N ALA A 84 -9.53 4.99 -17.47
CA ALA A 84 -8.17 4.58 -17.76
C ALA A 84 -8.10 3.47 -18.83
N MET A 85 -9.03 2.51 -18.78
CA MET A 85 -9.12 1.45 -19.78
C MET A 85 -9.60 1.97 -21.12
N ALA A 86 -10.64 2.82 -21.12
CA ALA A 86 -11.15 3.46 -22.34
C ALA A 86 -10.06 4.30 -23.03
N ALA A 87 -9.29 5.09 -22.27
CA ALA A 87 -8.20 5.89 -22.82
C ALA A 87 -7.06 5.05 -23.44
N ARG A 88 -6.80 3.85 -22.88
CA ARG A 88 -5.78 2.93 -23.41
C ARG A 88 -6.23 2.20 -24.66
N LEU A 89 -7.48 1.71 -24.70
CA LEU A 89 -7.98 0.94 -25.83
C LEU A 89 -8.48 1.84 -26.97
N PHE A 90 -9.04 3.01 -26.68
CA PHE A 90 -9.68 3.89 -27.66
C PHE A 90 -9.12 5.32 -27.55
N PRO A 91 -7.81 5.53 -27.82
CA PRO A 91 -7.19 6.84 -27.70
C PRO A 91 -7.80 7.82 -28.70
N GLY A 92 -8.62 8.76 -28.21
CA GLY A 92 -9.28 9.78 -29.05
C GLY A 92 -10.53 9.28 -29.81
N GLU A 93 -10.95 8.04 -29.59
CA GLU A 93 -12.15 7.45 -30.22
C GLU A 93 -13.28 7.29 -29.19
N ASP A 94 -14.52 7.11 -29.68
CA ASP A 94 -15.65 6.79 -28.80
C ASP A 94 -15.70 5.28 -28.53
N PRO A 95 -15.52 4.83 -27.27
CA PRO A 95 -15.57 3.41 -26.95
C PRO A 95 -16.99 2.83 -26.97
N ILE A 96 -18.04 3.66 -26.90
CA ILE A 96 -19.43 3.18 -26.77
C ILE A 96 -19.87 2.45 -28.05
N GLY A 97 -20.52 1.29 -27.90
CA GLY A 97 -21.00 0.44 -28.99
C GLY A 97 -19.91 -0.42 -29.64
N GLN A 98 -18.65 -0.27 -29.25
CA GLN A 98 -17.56 -1.11 -29.74
C GLN A 98 -17.63 -2.51 -29.14
N HIS A 99 -17.10 -3.49 -29.86
CA HIS A 99 -17.06 -4.89 -29.42
C HIS A 99 -15.66 -5.30 -28.98
N LEU A 100 -15.59 -5.95 -27.81
CA LEU A 100 -14.36 -6.46 -27.22
C LEU A 100 -14.41 -7.99 -27.07
N ASP A 101 -13.34 -8.66 -27.48
CA ASP A 101 -13.08 -10.04 -27.07
C ASP A 101 -12.14 -9.98 -25.86
N LEU A 102 -12.64 -10.41 -24.71
CA LEU A 102 -11.92 -10.30 -23.45
C LEU A 102 -11.01 -11.51 -23.20
N PHE A 103 -11.03 -12.58 -24.01
CA PHE A 103 -10.44 -13.89 -23.68
C PHE A 103 -9.43 -14.41 -24.71
N GLU A 104 -8.45 -15.21 -24.25
CA GLU A 104 -7.34 -15.63 -25.11
C GLU A 104 -7.69 -16.77 -26.10
N ARG A 105 -8.56 -17.76 -25.78
CA ARG A 105 -9.02 -18.90 -26.67
C ARG A 105 -10.27 -19.67 -26.15
N PRO A 106 -10.95 -20.54 -26.97
CA PRO A 106 -10.93 -20.72 -28.43
C PRO A 106 -12.06 -19.96 -29.15
N ALA A 107 -12.17 -20.15 -30.47
CA ALA A 107 -12.82 -19.34 -31.53
C ALA A 107 -14.31 -18.93 -31.40
N ASN A 108 -14.95 -19.14 -30.25
CA ASN A 108 -16.36 -18.86 -30.02
C ASN A 108 -16.62 -18.01 -28.76
N ASN A 109 -15.62 -17.25 -28.31
CA ASN A 109 -15.83 -16.33 -27.20
C ASN A 109 -16.85 -15.26 -27.59
N PRO A 110 -17.78 -14.92 -26.69
CA PRO A 110 -18.74 -13.88 -26.97
C PRO A 110 -18.03 -12.53 -27.03
N TRP A 111 -18.41 -11.74 -28.03
CA TRP A 111 -18.07 -10.32 -28.09
C TRP A 111 -18.86 -9.56 -27.04
N TYR A 112 -18.18 -8.67 -26.32
CA TYR A 112 -18.78 -7.79 -25.32
C TYR A 112 -18.97 -6.40 -25.91
N THR A 113 -20.20 -5.90 -25.91
CA THR A 113 -20.51 -4.54 -26.35
C THR A 113 -20.25 -3.56 -25.20
N VAL A 114 -19.48 -2.51 -25.48
CA VAL A 114 -19.22 -1.44 -24.51
C VAL A 114 -20.45 -0.54 -24.39
N VAL A 115 -21.09 -0.52 -23.22
CA VAL A 115 -22.30 0.30 -22.98
C VAL A 115 -22.01 1.60 -22.23
N GLY A 116 -20.86 1.68 -21.57
CA GLY A 116 -20.51 2.83 -20.75
C GLY A 116 -19.04 2.93 -20.37
N VAL A 117 -18.70 4.12 -19.87
CA VAL A 117 -17.41 4.40 -19.23
C VAL A 117 -17.66 4.91 -17.82
N ALA A 118 -17.08 4.27 -16.81
CA ALA A 118 -17.15 4.64 -15.40
C ALA A 118 -15.90 5.43 -14.96
N ALA A 119 -16.06 6.34 -14.01
CA ALA A 119 -14.95 7.01 -13.35
C ALA A 119 -14.00 5.99 -12.70
N ASN A 120 -12.71 6.28 -12.71
CA ASN A 120 -11.69 5.37 -12.18
C ASN A 120 -11.86 5.12 -10.67
N ILE A 121 -11.73 3.86 -10.25
CA ILE A 121 -11.71 3.45 -8.84
C ILE A 121 -10.26 3.20 -8.40
N LYS A 122 -9.91 3.63 -7.20
CA LYS A 122 -8.56 3.43 -6.62
C LYS A 122 -8.42 2.08 -5.94
N ASN A 123 -8.08 1.06 -6.71
CA ASN A 123 -7.88 -0.31 -6.21
C ASN A 123 -6.60 -0.46 -5.37
N ARG A 124 -5.45 0.05 -5.85
CA ARG A 124 -4.13 -0.10 -5.20
C ARG A 124 -3.64 1.14 -4.46
N GLY A 125 -4.56 1.82 -3.78
CA GLY A 125 -4.27 3.01 -2.95
C GLY A 125 -4.32 4.35 -3.70
N LEU A 126 -4.22 5.44 -2.93
CA LEU A 126 -4.45 6.81 -3.43
C LEU A 126 -3.28 7.39 -4.24
N ALA A 127 -2.05 6.91 -3.98
CA ALA A 127 -0.83 7.44 -4.59
C ALA A 127 -0.49 6.80 -5.95
N THR A 128 -1.16 5.70 -6.30
CA THR A 128 -0.89 4.94 -7.54
C THR A 128 -1.69 5.51 -8.71
N GLU A 129 -1.14 5.41 -9.92
CA GLU A 129 -1.86 5.77 -11.15
C GLU A 129 -3.14 4.94 -11.29
N ASN A 130 -4.14 5.45 -12.01
CA ASN A 130 -5.39 4.72 -12.21
C ASN A 130 -5.12 3.48 -13.06
N GLU A 131 -5.40 2.31 -12.49
CA GLU A 131 -5.26 1.06 -13.21
C GLU A 131 -6.41 0.89 -14.19
N PRO A 132 -6.13 0.38 -15.40
CA PRO A 132 -7.19 0.03 -16.33
C PRO A 132 -8.05 -1.08 -15.70
N GLU A 133 -9.35 -0.85 -15.72
CA GLU A 133 -10.35 -1.78 -15.23
C GLU A 133 -11.53 -1.91 -16.21
N TYR A 134 -12.14 -3.10 -16.29
CA TYR A 134 -13.44 -3.30 -16.94
C TYR A 134 -14.41 -4.09 -16.07
N TYR A 135 -15.69 -3.81 -16.22
CA TYR A 135 -16.78 -4.45 -15.50
C TYR A 135 -17.61 -5.25 -16.48
N LYS A 136 -17.84 -6.53 -16.21
CA LYS A 136 -18.76 -7.39 -16.95
C LYS A 136 -20.11 -7.42 -16.27
N LEU A 137 -21.18 -7.46 -17.06
CA LEU A 137 -22.52 -7.71 -16.53
C LEU A 137 -22.67 -9.17 -16.10
N TRP A 138 -23.08 -9.39 -14.85
CA TRP A 138 -23.58 -10.68 -14.38
C TRP A 138 -25.05 -10.85 -14.78
N ARG A 139 -25.30 -11.70 -15.78
CA ARG A 139 -26.65 -11.93 -16.32
C ARG A 139 -27.42 -12.93 -15.48
N ASN A 140 -28.71 -13.00 -15.73
CA ASN A 140 -29.60 -13.98 -15.11
C ASN A 140 -29.52 -15.34 -15.83
N ARG A 141 -28.30 -15.89 -15.96
CA ARG A 141 -28.02 -17.16 -16.63
C ARG A 141 -27.16 -18.04 -15.75
N GLU A 142 -27.45 -19.33 -15.68
CA GLU A 142 -26.73 -20.29 -14.85
C GLU A 142 -25.21 -20.30 -15.09
N ASP A 143 -24.78 -20.15 -16.35
CA ASP A 143 -23.36 -20.13 -16.73
C ASP A 143 -22.57 -18.98 -16.09
N ASP A 144 -23.19 -17.81 -15.95
CA ASP A 144 -22.56 -16.62 -15.35
C ASP A 144 -22.37 -16.77 -13.83
N TRP A 145 -23.13 -17.68 -13.21
CA TRP A 145 -23.09 -18.01 -11.79
C TRP A 145 -22.41 -19.36 -11.51
N ASN A 146 -21.73 -19.93 -12.50
CA ASN A 146 -20.93 -21.14 -12.33
C ASN A 146 -19.45 -20.78 -12.07
N PRO A 147 -18.88 -21.15 -10.91
CA PRO A 147 -17.50 -20.80 -10.55
C PRO A 147 -16.49 -21.37 -11.57
N ASN A 148 -16.80 -22.51 -12.19
CA ASN A 148 -15.93 -23.16 -13.17
C ASN A 148 -15.87 -22.40 -14.50
N PHE A 149 -16.95 -21.70 -14.89
CA PHE A 149 -17.01 -20.92 -16.15
C PHE A 149 -16.34 -19.55 -16.03
N ALA A 150 -16.28 -19.00 -14.82
CA ALA A 150 -15.56 -17.77 -14.55
C ALA A 150 -14.02 -17.96 -14.48
N GLY A 151 -13.52 -19.20 -14.70
CA GLY A 151 -12.10 -19.54 -14.55
C GLY A 151 -11.61 -19.50 -13.10
N LEU A 152 -12.55 -19.53 -12.15
CA LEU A 152 -12.29 -19.35 -10.73
C LEU A 152 -11.99 -20.72 -10.10
N GLY A 153 -10.71 -21.03 -9.92
CA GLY A 153 -10.25 -22.20 -9.16
C GLY A 153 -10.54 -22.13 -7.64
N GLY A 154 -11.31 -21.14 -7.19
CA GLY A 154 -11.83 -20.99 -5.83
C GLY A 154 -13.26 -20.44 -5.93
N GLY A 155 -14.18 -20.99 -5.14
CA GLY A 155 -15.62 -20.76 -5.27
C GLY A 155 -16.06 -19.29 -5.40
N LEU A 156 -17.27 -19.08 -5.92
CA LEU A 156 -17.85 -17.74 -6.07
C LEU A 156 -18.01 -17.07 -4.71
N VAL A 157 -17.30 -15.95 -4.53
CA VAL A 157 -17.58 -15.02 -3.44
C VAL A 157 -18.54 -13.96 -3.98
N ALA A 158 -19.83 -14.09 -3.64
CA ALA A 158 -20.82 -13.08 -3.96
C ALA A 158 -20.85 -12.00 -2.88
N ASN A 159 -20.43 -10.79 -3.23
CA ASN A 159 -20.46 -9.64 -2.34
C ASN A 159 -21.72 -8.83 -2.60
N PHE A 160 -22.53 -8.63 -1.57
CA PHE A 160 -23.71 -7.78 -1.63
C PHE A 160 -23.34 -6.35 -1.20
N ILE A 161 -23.52 -5.40 -2.11
CA ILE A 161 -23.26 -3.99 -1.89
C ILE A 161 -24.62 -3.31 -1.67
N LEU A 162 -24.77 -2.74 -0.48
CA LEU A 162 -26.02 -2.12 -0.04
C LEU A 162 -25.81 -0.62 0.13
N ASN A 163 -26.64 0.18 -0.53
CA ASN A 163 -26.71 1.62 -0.31
C ASN A 163 -27.99 1.95 0.47
N THR A 164 -27.83 2.39 1.72
CA THR A 164 -28.94 2.74 2.60
C THR A 164 -28.51 3.78 3.65
N PRO A 165 -29.42 4.68 4.06
CA PRO A 165 -29.22 5.57 5.20
C PRO A 165 -29.43 4.88 6.56
N ALA A 166 -29.88 3.62 6.58
CA ALA A 166 -30.18 2.90 7.82
C ALA A 166 -28.93 2.57 8.66
N ASN A 167 -29.14 2.32 9.96
CA ASN A 167 -28.05 1.89 10.85
C ASN A 167 -27.47 0.53 10.37
N PRO A 168 -26.16 0.44 10.11
CA PRO A 168 -25.51 -0.79 9.65
C PRO A 168 -25.74 -2.01 10.55
N ASP A 169 -25.77 -1.85 11.87
CA ASP A 169 -25.88 -2.98 12.81
C ASP A 169 -27.28 -3.61 12.77
N VAL A 170 -28.30 -2.77 12.62
CA VAL A 170 -29.70 -3.20 12.45
C VAL A 170 -29.86 -3.90 11.10
N LEU A 171 -29.28 -3.32 10.04
CA LEU A 171 -29.33 -3.91 8.70
C LEU A 171 -28.61 -5.25 8.65
N ALA A 172 -27.43 -5.37 9.28
CA ALA A 172 -26.66 -6.61 9.34
C ALA A 172 -27.48 -7.75 9.95
N SER A 173 -28.17 -7.47 11.06
CA SER A 173 -29.03 -8.45 11.74
C SER A 173 -30.20 -8.89 10.86
N LEU A 174 -30.84 -7.94 10.16
CA LEU A 174 -31.95 -8.22 9.25
C LEU A 174 -31.49 -9.04 8.02
N VAL A 175 -30.41 -8.63 7.37
CA VAL A 175 -29.84 -9.34 6.21
C VAL A 175 -29.43 -10.76 6.60
N ARG A 176 -28.80 -10.94 7.76
CA ARG A 176 -28.47 -12.29 8.28
C ARG A 176 -29.72 -13.14 8.47
N SER A 177 -30.79 -12.59 9.04
CA SER A 177 -32.03 -13.33 9.21
C SER A 177 -32.67 -13.74 7.88
N GLU A 178 -32.66 -12.85 6.89
CA GLU A 178 -33.20 -13.12 5.55
C GLU A 178 -32.37 -14.19 4.82
N ILE A 179 -31.03 -14.09 4.85
CA ILE A 179 -30.16 -15.10 4.22
C ILE A 179 -30.34 -16.46 4.91
N ALA A 180 -30.50 -16.49 6.24
CA ALA A 180 -30.73 -17.73 6.97
C ALA A 180 -32.07 -18.41 6.60
N THR A 181 -33.05 -17.68 6.06
CA THR A 181 -34.28 -18.29 5.51
C THR A 181 -34.05 -19.01 4.19
N VAL A 182 -33.04 -18.59 3.43
CA VAL A 182 -32.65 -19.21 2.15
C VAL A 182 -31.70 -20.38 2.41
N ASP A 183 -30.61 -20.12 3.14
CA ASP A 183 -29.62 -21.12 3.52
C ASP A 183 -28.91 -20.71 4.83
N ASN A 184 -29.17 -21.45 5.90
CA ASN A 184 -28.58 -21.21 7.21
C ASN A 184 -27.12 -21.70 7.34
N SER A 185 -26.59 -22.41 6.33
CA SER A 185 -25.20 -22.88 6.32
C SER A 185 -24.21 -21.83 5.78
N VAL A 186 -24.72 -20.76 5.14
CA VAL A 186 -23.88 -19.73 4.53
C VAL A 186 -23.39 -18.74 5.59
N PRO A 187 -22.06 -18.61 5.80
CA PRO A 187 -21.52 -17.60 6.69
C PRO A 187 -21.71 -16.21 6.08
N VAL A 188 -22.37 -15.31 6.80
CA VAL A 188 -22.60 -13.92 6.37
C VAL A 188 -21.73 -12.98 7.19
N GLU A 189 -20.64 -12.53 6.57
CA GLU A 189 -19.84 -11.42 7.07
C GLU A 189 -20.46 -10.10 6.64
N PHE A 190 -20.53 -9.14 7.57
CA PHE A 190 -21.09 -7.83 7.31
C PHE A 190 -20.11 -6.76 7.76
N GLN A 191 -19.76 -5.86 6.84
CA GLN A 191 -18.87 -4.75 7.12
C GLN A 191 -19.34 -3.50 6.35
N THR A 192 -19.17 -2.34 6.96
CA THR A 192 -19.36 -1.06 6.27
C THR A 192 -18.18 -0.77 5.34
N MET A 193 -18.40 -0.01 4.26
CA MET A 193 -17.30 0.44 3.40
C MET A 193 -16.21 1.20 4.16
N ARG A 194 -16.57 1.90 5.24
CA ARG A 194 -15.58 2.57 6.11
C ARG A 194 -14.72 1.57 6.87
N GLN A 195 -15.32 0.52 7.43
CA GLN A 195 -14.59 -0.56 8.10
C GLN A 195 -13.68 -1.29 7.12
N HIS A 196 -14.20 -1.64 5.94
CA HIS A 196 -13.43 -2.27 4.85
C HIS A 196 -12.21 -1.44 4.46
N VAL A 197 -12.38 -0.14 4.22
CA VAL A 197 -11.24 0.74 3.90
C VAL A 197 -10.26 0.86 5.08
N SER A 198 -10.74 0.86 6.32
CA SER A 198 -9.88 0.94 7.50
C SER A 198 -9.08 -0.35 7.76
N SER A 199 -9.65 -1.52 7.46
CA SER A 199 -8.98 -2.81 7.66
C SER A 199 -7.81 -3.01 6.68
N LEU A 200 -7.88 -2.40 5.49
CA LEU A 200 -6.77 -2.38 4.53
C LEU A 200 -5.50 -1.71 5.10
N ALA A 201 -5.65 -0.82 6.09
CA ALA A 201 -4.52 -0.15 6.73
C ALA A 201 -3.91 -0.98 7.90
N GLU A 202 -4.53 -2.07 8.33
CA GLU A 202 -4.07 -2.85 9.49
C GLU A 202 -2.74 -3.55 9.23
N ARG A 203 -2.59 -4.20 8.06
CA ARG A 203 -1.33 -4.87 7.68
C ARG A 203 -0.16 -3.88 7.58
N PRO A 204 -0.25 -2.76 6.83
CA PRO A 204 0.80 -1.74 6.82
C PRO A 204 1.13 -1.18 8.21
N ARG A 205 0.12 -1.00 9.09
CA ARG A 205 0.35 -0.53 10.47
C ARG A 205 1.14 -1.54 11.29
N PHE A 206 0.85 -2.83 11.16
CA PHE A 206 1.60 -3.88 11.83
C PHE A 206 3.05 -3.94 11.35
N GLU A 207 3.27 -3.89 10.02
CA GLU A 207 4.61 -3.84 9.44
C GLU A 207 5.38 -2.60 9.90
N ALA A 208 4.74 -1.42 9.91
CA ALA A 208 5.33 -0.19 10.42
C ALA A 208 5.67 -0.28 11.93
N ALA A 209 4.82 -0.94 12.73
CA ALA A 209 5.10 -1.19 14.14
C ALA A 209 6.32 -2.10 14.31
N LEU A 210 6.44 -3.16 13.52
CA LEU A 210 7.59 -4.06 13.55
C LEU A 210 8.90 -3.37 13.10
N LEU A 211 8.83 -2.59 12.02
CA LEU A 211 9.97 -1.80 11.54
C LEU A 211 10.37 -0.72 12.54
N SER A 212 9.42 -0.08 13.22
CA SER A 212 9.74 0.92 14.25
C SER A 212 10.38 0.27 15.49
N LEU A 213 9.99 -0.95 15.86
CA LEU A 213 10.69 -1.73 16.88
C LEU A 213 12.13 -2.05 16.47
N PHE A 214 12.36 -2.51 15.24
CA PHE A 214 13.73 -2.77 14.75
C PHE A 214 14.56 -1.49 14.67
N ALA A 215 13.97 -0.38 14.23
CA ALA A 215 14.64 0.92 14.22
C ALA A 215 15.03 1.36 15.65
N LEU A 216 14.14 1.19 16.62
CA LEU A 216 14.43 1.49 18.03
C LEU A 216 15.60 0.63 18.55
N LEU A 217 15.59 -0.67 18.28
CA LEU A 217 16.69 -1.57 18.67
C LEU A 217 18.02 -1.18 18.02
N ALA A 218 18.00 -0.83 16.73
CA ALA A 218 19.18 -0.37 16.01
C ALA A 218 19.74 0.94 16.61
N ILE A 219 18.87 1.89 16.98
CA ILE A 219 19.23 3.14 17.65
C ILE A 219 19.88 2.85 19.02
N VAL A 220 19.30 1.95 19.82
CA VAL A 220 19.86 1.53 21.12
C VAL A 220 21.23 0.89 20.93
N LEU A 221 21.37 -0.04 19.98
CA LEU A 221 22.64 -0.71 19.70
C LEU A 221 23.71 0.29 19.23
N ALA A 222 23.34 1.26 18.37
CA ALA A 222 24.22 2.32 17.94
C ALA A 222 24.66 3.21 19.12
N ALA A 223 23.74 3.58 20.01
CA ALA A 223 24.05 4.36 21.20
C ALA A 223 25.03 3.63 22.14
N ILE A 224 24.82 2.33 22.36
CA ILE A 224 25.73 1.49 23.15
C ILE A 224 27.11 1.41 22.48
N GLY A 225 27.16 1.23 21.15
CA GLY A 225 28.42 1.19 20.39
C GLY A 225 29.20 2.50 20.48
N VAL A 226 28.54 3.64 20.29
CA VAL A 226 29.14 4.98 20.43
C VAL A 226 29.64 5.21 21.85
N TYR A 227 28.85 4.85 22.87
CA TYR A 227 29.26 4.90 24.27
C TYR A 227 30.51 4.04 24.52
N GLY A 228 30.52 2.79 24.05
CA GLY A 228 31.62 1.85 24.25
C GLY A 228 32.93 2.34 23.63
N VAL A 229 32.88 2.79 22.38
CA VAL A 229 34.07 3.31 21.68
C VAL A 229 34.58 4.58 22.35
N LEU A 230 33.71 5.52 22.72
CA LEU A 230 34.14 6.75 23.39
C LEU A 230 34.65 6.51 24.80
N ALA A 231 34.01 5.64 25.58
CA ALA A 231 34.48 5.26 26.90
C ALA A 231 35.88 4.63 26.82
N PHE A 232 36.13 3.81 25.79
CA PHE A 232 37.45 3.23 25.52
C PHE A 232 38.50 4.26 25.10
N ILE A 233 38.14 5.23 24.25
CA ILE A 233 39.06 6.31 23.86
C ILE A 233 39.42 7.17 25.07
N VAL A 234 38.42 7.52 25.90
CA VAL A 234 38.64 8.31 27.12
C VAL A 234 39.52 7.54 28.12
N SER A 235 39.32 6.24 28.31
CA SER A 235 40.15 5.46 29.22
C SER A 235 41.59 5.33 28.72
N ARG A 236 41.81 5.09 27.42
CA ARG A 236 43.16 5.05 26.83
C ARG A 236 43.88 6.40 26.88
N ARG A 237 43.14 7.51 26.80
CA ARG A 237 43.72 8.87 26.86
C ARG A 237 43.70 9.47 28.25
N ALA A 238 43.38 8.70 29.30
CA ALA A 238 43.28 9.21 30.67
C ALA A 238 44.58 9.86 31.17
N GLN A 239 45.75 9.26 30.86
CA GLN A 239 47.06 9.84 31.20
C GLN A 239 47.33 11.15 30.45
N GLU A 240 47.03 11.23 29.14
CA GLU A 240 47.19 12.45 28.36
C GLU A 240 46.28 13.58 28.89
N ILE A 241 45.04 13.23 29.24
CA ILE A 241 44.07 14.15 29.84
C ILE A 241 44.57 14.63 31.21
N ALA A 242 45.13 13.75 32.04
CA ALA A 242 45.69 14.10 33.35
C ALA A 242 46.90 15.02 33.24
N VAL A 243 47.83 14.76 32.31
CA VAL A 243 48.99 15.63 32.05
C VAL A 243 48.55 17.00 31.55
N ARG A 244 47.60 17.07 30.61
CA ARG A 244 47.06 18.35 30.12
C ARG A 244 46.37 19.14 31.23
N MET A 245 45.60 18.48 32.10
CA MET A 245 44.98 19.14 33.26
C MET A 245 46.02 19.62 34.27
N ALA A 246 47.09 18.86 34.53
CA ALA A 246 48.19 19.27 35.39
C ALA A 246 48.96 20.48 34.82
N LEU A 247 49.03 20.61 33.50
CA LEU A 247 49.60 21.76 32.78
C LEU A 247 48.64 22.97 32.68
N GLY A 248 47.44 22.90 33.29
CA GLY A 248 46.50 24.02 33.37
C GLY A 248 45.39 24.03 32.32
N ALA A 249 45.23 22.97 31.51
CA ALA A 249 44.11 22.88 30.57
C ALA A 249 42.76 22.86 31.32
N GLY A 250 41.81 23.67 30.85
CA GLY A 250 40.49 23.76 31.46
C GLY A 250 39.57 22.58 31.10
N LYS A 251 38.52 22.36 31.89
CA LYS A 251 37.49 21.33 31.59
C LYS A 251 36.86 21.50 30.20
N LYS A 252 36.77 22.75 29.70
CA LYS A 252 36.25 23.06 28.37
C LYS A 252 37.16 22.54 27.24
N ASP A 253 38.48 22.57 27.43
CA ASP A 253 39.44 22.12 26.43
C ASP A 253 39.39 20.59 26.24
N ILE A 254 39.23 19.87 27.35
CA ILE A 254 39.04 18.42 27.34
C ILE A 254 37.70 18.03 26.70
N VAL A 255 36.62 18.74 27.05
CA VAL A 255 35.29 18.53 26.45
C VAL A 255 35.32 18.80 24.95
N ALA A 256 35.96 19.89 24.49
CA ALA A 256 36.07 20.23 23.08
C ALA A 256 36.86 19.17 22.29
N LEU A 257 37.96 18.65 22.87
CA LEU A 257 38.78 17.61 22.26
C LEU A 257 37.97 16.32 22.05
N ILE A 258 37.33 15.82 23.10
CA ILE A 258 36.54 14.58 23.06
C ILE A 258 35.31 14.74 22.15
N SER A 259 34.64 15.90 22.23
CA SER A 259 33.47 16.18 21.40
C SER A 259 33.83 16.25 19.91
N ARG A 260 35.02 16.77 19.56
CA ARG A 260 35.47 16.83 18.16
C ARG A 260 35.72 15.43 17.59
N ASP A 261 36.33 14.54 18.38
CA ASP A 261 36.55 13.15 17.96
C ASP A 261 35.22 12.40 17.85
N GLY A 262 34.29 12.61 18.78
CA GLY A 262 32.94 12.07 18.72
C GLY A 262 32.13 12.59 17.52
N LEU A 263 32.15 13.91 17.25
CA LEU A 263 31.46 14.51 16.11
C LEU A 263 32.00 13.99 14.78
N LYS A 264 33.32 13.79 14.65
CA LYS A 264 33.91 13.21 13.43
C LYS A 264 33.38 11.80 13.18
N MET A 265 33.29 10.99 14.24
CA MET A 265 32.80 9.61 14.15
C MET A 265 31.30 9.55 13.83
N ILE A 266 30.49 10.40 14.46
CA ILE A 266 29.06 10.52 14.15
C ILE A 266 28.87 11.04 12.73
N GLY A 267 29.60 12.09 12.35
CA GLY A 267 29.52 12.70 11.02
C GLY A 267 29.88 11.72 9.90
N SER A 268 30.96 10.95 10.04
CA SER A 268 31.33 9.93 9.05
C SER A 268 30.28 8.81 8.98
N GLY A 269 29.76 8.37 10.12
CA GLY A 269 28.68 7.39 10.19
C GLY A 269 27.40 7.87 9.50
N VAL A 270 26.99 9.12 9.73
CA VAL A 270 25.82 9.74 9.09
C VAL A 270 26.01 9.84 7.58
N VAL A 271 27.18 10.28 7.11
CA VAL A 271 27.47 10.40 5.67
C VAL A 271 27.44 9.02 5.01
N LEU A 272 28.12 8.03 5.58
CA LEU A 272 28.14 6.67 5.04
C LEU A 272 26.76 6.02 5.08
N GLY A 273 26.02 6.20 6.19
CA GLY A 273 24.66 5.69 6.35
C GLY A 273 23.68 6.33 5.37
N ALA A 274 23.75 7.65 5.16
CA ALA A 274 22.91 8.35 4.20
C ALA A 274 23.20 7.90 2.76
N LEU A 275 24.48 7.75 2.40
CA LEU A 275 24.86 7.21 1.09
C LEU A 275 24.36 5.77 0.91
N GLY A 276 24.52 4.91 1.92
CA GLY A 276 24.02 3.54 1.91
C GLY A 276 22.50 3.46 1.81
N ALA A 277 21.78 4.31 2.54
CA ALA A 277 20.32 4.39 2.46
C ALA A 277 19.88 4.80 1.05
N LEU A 278 20.48 5.84 0.47
CA LEU A 278 20.14 6.30 -0.88
C LEU A 278 20.43 5.26 -1.96
N THR A 279 21.54 4.51 -1.87
CA THR A 279 21.85 3.45 -2.83
C THR A 279 20.87 2.28 -2.71
N ILE A 280 20.60 1.80 -1.49
CA ILE A 280 19.65 0.72 -1.24
C ILE A 280 18.24 1.13 -1.68
N SER A 281 17.75 2.31 -1.27
CA SER A 281 16.43 2.82 -1.66
C SER A 281 16.26 2.93 -3.19
N ARG A 282 17.34 3.26 -3.92
CA ARG A 282 17.32 3.26 -5.39
C ARG A 282 17.21 1.86 -5.96
N THR A 283 17.95 0.90 -5.43
CA THR A 283 17.89 -0.50 -5.89
C THR A 283 16.51 -1.13 -5.65
N PHE A 284 15.87 -0.81 -4.53
CA PHE A 284 14.53 -1.28 -4.18
C PHE A 284 13.40 -0.48 -4.86
N ARG A 285 13.70 0.55 -5.66
CA ARG A 285 12.65 1.35 -6.34
C ARG A 285 11.76 0.51 -7.25
N ALA A 286 12.30 -0.56 -7.86
CA ALA A 286 11.51 -1.48 -8.69
C ALA A 286 10.55 -2.38 -7.88
N LEU A 287 10.74 -2.47 -6.56
CA LEU A 287 9.94 -3.27 -5.64
C LEU A 287 8.99 -2.41 -4.79
N LEU A 288 9.31 -1.13 -4.62
CA LEU A 288 8.54 -0.16 -3.83
C LEU A 288 7.53 0.57 -4.73
N PHE A 289 6.33 0.00 -4.90
CA PHE A 289 5.23 0.70 -5.56
C PHE A 289 4.71 1.83 -4.66
N GLY A 290 4.66 3.07 -5.18
CA GLY A 290 3.98 4.20 -4.55
C GLY A 290 4.73 4.92 -3.42
N VAL A 291 5.95 4.50 -3.08
CA VAL A 291 6.79 5.21 -2.09
C VAL A 291 7.85 6.04 -2.81
N ASN A 292 7.79 7.36 -2.65
CA ASN A 292 8.85 8.23 -3.15
C ASN A 292 10.15 7.92 -2.39
N ALA A 293 11.07 7.23 -3.07
CA ALA A 293 12.39 6.86 -2.52
C ALA A 293 13.23 8.07 -2.04
N ASN A 294 12.80 9.29 -2.34
CA ASN A 294 13.47 10.55 -2.00
C ASN A 294 12.59 11.45 -1.13
N ASP A 295 11.91 10.92 -0.12
CA ASP A 295 11.31 11.78 0.89
C ASP A 295 12.42 12.45 1.74
N VAL A 296 12.81 13.65 1.31
CA VAL A 296 13.86 14.47 1.93
C VAL A 296 13.53 14.78 3.39
N LEU A 297 12.26 14.93 3.74
CA LEU A 297 11.83 15.24 5.10
C LEU A 297 12.06 14.03 6.03
N THR A 298 11.75 12.82 5.55
CA THR A 298 12.01 11.58 6.29
C THR A 298 13.51 11.33 6.46
N LEU A 299 14.32 11.53 5.42
CA LEU A 299 15.79 11.39 5.54
C LEU A 299 16.38 12.44 6.48
N PHE A 300 15.95 13.70 6.38
CA PHE A 300 16.42 14.77 7.24
C PHE A 300 16.07 14.53 8.71
N SER A 301 14.81 14.16 9.00
CA SER A 301 14.38 13.84 10.37
C SER A 301 15.14 12.65 10.97
N ALA A 302 15.43 11.61 10.18
CA ALA A 302 16.25 10.48 10.62
C ALA A 302 17.69 10.90 10.97
N ILE A 303 18.32 11.74 10.14
CA ILE A 303 19.66 12.28 10.41
C ILE A 303 19.67 13.09 11.71
N VAL A 304 18.71 14.00 11.89
CA VAL A 304 18.59 14.82 13.10
C VAL A 304 18.43 13.93 14.33
N LEU A 305 17.57 12.91 14.26
CA LEU A 305 17.36 11.96 15.35
C LEU A 305 18.65 11.21 15.71
N LEU A 306 19.39 10.69 14.73
CA LEU A 306 20.64 9.97 14.97
C LEU A 306 21.72 10.86 15.56
N VAL A 307 21.81 12.12 15.12
CA VAL A 307 22.73 13.10 15.70
C VAL A 307 22.37 13.39 17.16
N LEU A 308 21.08 13.54 17.49
CA LEU A 308 20.62 13.73 18.87
C LEU A 308 20.95 12.52 19.75
N VAL A 309 20.69 11.30 19.27
CA VAL A 309 21.02 10.07 19.99
C VAL A 309 22.54 9.97 20.22
N GLY A 310 23.34 10.26 19.21
CA GLY A 310 24.79 10.30 19.33
C GLY A 310 25.25 11.33 20.36
N ALA A 311 24.67 12.53 20.36
CA ALA A 311 24.95 13.58 21.34
C ALA A 311 24.61 13.16 22.77
N ILE A 312 23.47 12.49 22.97
CA ILE A 312 23.06 11.94 24.27
C ILE A 312 24.03 10.83 24.73
N ALA A 313 24.40 9.92 23.83
CA ALA A 313 25.35 8.84 24.13
C ALA A 313 26.74 9.39 24.51
N MET A 314 27.18 10.48 23.87
CA MET A 314 28.43 11.18 24.18
C MET A 314 28.44 11.85 25.56
N TRP A 315 27.28 12.26 26.07
CA TRP A 315 27.17 13.03 27.31
C TRP A 315 27.73 12.29 28.54
N VAL A 316 27.52 10.97 28.62
CA VAL A 316 27.94 10.17 29.78
C VAL A 316 29.48 10.01 29.84
N PRO A 317 30.18 9.59 28.77
CA PRO A 317 31.64 9.56 28.74
C PRO A 317 32.28 10.93 28.97
N LEU A 318 31.70 12.00 28.40
CA LEU A 318 32.17 13.37 28.60
C LEU A 318 32.10 13.79 30.08
N ARG A 319 30.99 13.48 30.77
CA ARG A 319 30.89 13.71 32.22
C ARG A 319 31.89 12.90 33.03
N ARG A 320 32.16 11.65 32.63
CA ARG A 320 33.19 10.82 33.29
C ARG A 320 34.59 11.43 33.11
N ALA A 321 34.95 11.85 31.90
CA ALA A 321 36.24 12.48 31.61
C ALA A 321 36.47 13.74 32.47
N MET A 322 35.43 14.55 32.69
CA MET A 322 35.51 15.75 33.55
C MET A 322 35.65 15.47 35.06
N ARG A 323 35.43 14.23 35.49
CA ARG A 323 35.50 13.80 36.90
C ARG A 323 36.80 13.04 37.22
N VAL A 324 37.68 12.84 36.24
CA VAL A 324 38.98 12.20 36.47
C VAL A 324 39.84 13.13 37.33
N ASP A 325 40.26 12.65 38.50
CA ASP A 325 41.19 13.35 39.37
C ASP A 325 42.62 13.16 38.87
N PRO A 326 43.35 14.22 38.47
CA PRO A 326 44.70 14.11 37.92
C PRO A 326 45.67 13.42 38.89
N MET A 327 45.47 13.52 40.21
CA MET A 327 46.33 12.83 41.18
C MET A 327 46.06 11.35 41.34
N GLN A 328 44.83 10.89 41.07
CA GLN A 328 44.56 9.45 41.04
C GLN A 328 45.02 8.83 39.71
N ALA A 329 44.85 9.53 38.59
CA ALA A 329 45.21 9.02 37.27
C ALA A 329 46.73 8.84 37.05
N LEU A 330 47.57 9.58 37.77
CA LEU A 330 49.04 9.47 37.72
C LEU A 330 49.61 8.42 38.70
N ARG A 331 48.78 7.86 39.59
CA ARG A 331 49.21 6.95 40.68
C ARG A 331 48.91 5.48 40.41
N TYR A 332 48.19 5.17 39.33
CA TYR A 332 47.98 3.80 38.85
C TYR A 332 49.14 3.41 37.91
N GLU A 333 50.04 2.57 38.42
CA GLU A 333 50.84 1.61 37.62
C GLU A 333 50.06 0.32 37.44
#